data_AF-A0AAU4UK74-F1
#
_entry.id   AF-A0AAU4UK74-F1
#
_cell.length_a   1.000
_cell.length_b   1.000
_cell.length_c   1.000
_cell.angle_alpha   90.00
_cell.angle_beta   90.00
_cell.angle_gamma   90.00
#
_symmetry.space_group_name_H-M   'P 1'
#
loop_
_entity.id
_entity.type
_entity.pdbx_description
1 polymer ?
#
loop_
_entity_poly.entity_id
_entity_poly.type
_entity_poly.pdbx_seq_one_letter_code
_entity_poly.pdbx_strand_id
1 'polypeptide(L)'
;MFKQWQDKVLTLGRAFTMDGSPSRLAGKKAVVAVTAGVPADHYTPEGANRTTIETLLSNWHATLRLCQFDIQPMVKLYGTAFGLSDEDLATAAKQYNELLASFAA
;
A
#
# COMPACT_ATOMS: atom_id res chain seq x y z
N MET A 1 2.43 5.66 -14.15
CA MET A 1 0.96 5.48 -14.28
C MET A 1 0.21 5.84 -13.00
N PHE A 2 0.49 5.20 -11.85
CA PHE A 2 -0.31 5.41 -10.62
C PHE A 2 -0.29 6.85 -10.08
N LYS A 3 0.85 7.56 -10.14
CA LYS A 3 0.91 8.97 -9.70
C LYS A 3 -0.06 9.87 -10.47
N GLN A 4 -0.14 9.71 -11.79
CA GLN A 4 -1.07 10.47 -12.62
C GLN A 4 -2.54 10.13 -12.31
N TRP A 5 -2.83 8.87 -11.98
CA TRP A 5 -4.17 8.48 -11.56
C TRP A 5 -4.56 9.16 -10.24
N GLN A 6 -3.66 9.22 -9.26
CA GLN A 6 -3.90 9.94 -8.00
C GLN A 6 -4.27 11.39 -8.28
N ASP A 7 -3.50 12.07 -9.13
CA ASP A 7 -3.70 13.49 -9.45
C ASP A 7 -5.03 13.75 -10.16
N LYS A 8 -5.52 12.80 -10.96
CA LYS A 8 -6.78 12.92 -11.72
C LYS A 8 -8.02 12.49 -10.94
N VAL A 9 -7.89 11.57 -9.99
CA VAL A 9 -9.03 10.93 -9.31
C VAL A 9 -9.21 11.43 -7.89
N LEU A 10 -8.11 11.69 -7.17
CA LEU A 10 -8.14 12.14 -5.78
C LEU A 10 -8.17 13.68 -5.74
N THR A 11 -9.31 14.27 -6.10
CA THR A 11 -9.47 15.72 -6.22
C THR A 11 -10.20 16.36 -5.04
N LEU A 12 -9.97 17.66 -4.84
CA LEU A 12 -10.66 18.49 -3.84
C LEU A 12 -12.18 18.45 -4.02
N GLY A 13 -12.92 18.44 -2.90
CA GLY A 13 -14.39 18.43 -2.86
C GLY A 13 -15.00 17.04 -3.07
N ARG A 14 -14.19 16.03 -3.38
CA ARG A 14 -14.61 14.63 -3.50
C ARG A 14 -13.77 13.71 -2.62
N ALA A 15 -12.48 13.64 -2.90
CA ALA A 15 -11.57 12.72 -2.22
C ALA A 15 -11.04 13.28 -0.89
N PHE A 16 -10.89 14.60 -0.81
CA PHE A 16 -10.52 15.32 0.40
C PHE A 16 -11.16 16.72 0.42
N THR A 17 -11.10 17.39 1.56
CA THR A 17 -11.67 18.72 1.82
C THR A 17 -10.57 19.60 2.44
N MET A 18 -10.66 20.93 2.24
CA MET A 18 -9.66 21.85 2.81
C MET A 18 -9.88 22.12 4.31
N ASP A 19 -11.13 22.02 4.77
CA ASP A 19 -11.53 22.27 6.16
C ASP A 19 -11.47 21.01 7.05
N GLY A 20 -11.09 19.87 6.47
CA GLY A 20 -11.02 18.59 7.18
C GLY A 20 -12.38 17.93 7.42
N SER A 21 -13.48 18.46 6.88
CA SER A 21 -14.79 17.79 6.91
C SER A 21 -14.76 16.44 6.20
N PRO A 22 -15.62 15.47 6.55
CA PRO A 22 -15.62 14.15 5.92
C PRO A 22 -15.78 14.19 4.39
N SER A 23 -14.82 13.61 3.68
CA SER A 23 -14.84 13.41 2.24
C SER A 23 -15.74 12.25 1.84
N ARG A 24 -15.95 12.04 0.52
CA ARG A 24 -16.67 10.85 0.01
C ARG A 24 -15.92 9.54 0.25
N LEU A 25 -14.62 9.63 0.58
CA LEU A 25 -13.74 8.49 0.81
C LEU A 25 -13.49 8.25 2.31
N ALA A 26 -13.90 9.18 3.17
CA ALA A 26 -13.74 9.09 4.61
C ALA A 26 -14.22 7.75 5.17
N GLY A 27 -13.37 7.10 5.97
CA GLY A 27 -13.67 5.84 6.64
C GLY A 27 -13.68 4.60 5.73
N LYS A 28 -13.51 4.74 4.40
CA LYS A 28 -13.32 3.57 3.53
C LYS A 28 -11.98 2.93 3.83
N LYS A 29 -11.89 1.60 3.72
CA LYS A 29 -10.61 0.90 3.86
C LYS A 29 -9.72 1.14 2.64
N ALA A 30 -8.43 1.33 2.88
CA ALA A 30 -7.42 1.35 1.83
C ALA A 30 -6.20 0.51 2.24
N VAL A 31 -5.65 -0.25 1.31
CA VAL A 31 -4.43 -1.02 1.49
C VAL A 31 -3.47 -0.74 0.34
N VAL A 32 -2.18 -0.60 0.67
CA VAL A 32 -1.11 -0.59 -0.33
C VAL A 32 -0.54 -2.01 -0.39
N ALA A 33 -0.62 -2.65 -1.56
CA ALA A 33 -0.01 -3.94 -1.81
C ALA A 33 1.13 -3.76 -2.83
N VAL A 34 2.35 -4.16 -2.46
CA VAL A 34 3.55 -3.92 -3.26
C VAL A 34 4.39 -5.18 -3.39
N THR A 35 4.91 -5.39 -4.60
CA THR A 35 5.96 -6.38 -4.88
C THR A 35 7.30 -5.66 -5.02
N ALA A 36 8.35 -6.21 -4.43
CA ALA A 36 9.71 -5.71 -4.50
C ALA A 36 10.63 -6.79 -5.11
N GLY A 37 11.54 -6.36 -5.98
CA GLY A 37 12.45 -7.26 -6.69
C GLY A 37 13.47 -7.90 -5.77
N VAL A 38 14.02 -7.12 -4.82
CA VAL A 38 15.05 -7.57 -3.88
C VAL A 38 14.46 -8.15 -2.60
N PRO A 39 15.23 -8.97 -1.84
CA PRO A 39 14.74 -9.57 -0.62
C PRO A 39 14.44 -8.53 0.47
N ALA A 40 13.72 -8.95 1.51
CA ALA A 40 13.22 -8.06 2.56
C ALA A 40 14.34 -7.37 3.36
N ASP A 41 15.47 -8.06 3.57
CA ASP A 41 16.63 -7.58 4.34
C ASP A 41 17.32 -6.37 3.69
N HIS A 42 17.17 -6.18 2.37
CA HIS A 42 17.61 -4.96 1.69
C HIS A 42 16.84 -3.72 2.16
N TYR A 43 15.60 -3.88 2.65
CA TYR A 43 14.72 -2.80 3.09
C TYR A 43 14.73 -2.63 4.61
N THR A 44 15.93 -2.47 5.16
CA THR A 44 16.18 -2.18 6.57
C THR A 44 17.13 -0.97 6.67
N PRO A 45 17.25 -0.32 7.85
CA PRO A 45 18.22 0.78 8.02
C PRO A 45 19.67 0.36 7.70
N GLU A 46 20.02 -0.90 7.96
CA GLU A 46 21.36 -1.48 7.73
C GLU A 46 21.50 -2.14 6.34
N GLY A 47 20.38 -2.48 5.71
CA GLY A 47 20.32 -3.16 4.41
C GLY A 47 20.77 -2.28 3.24
N ALA A 48 20.86 -2.88 2.06
CA ALA A 48 21.37 -2.21 0.86
C ALA A 48 20.61 -0.92 0.50
N ASN A 49 19.29 -0.86 0.73
CA ASN A 49 18.48 0.33 0.44
C ASN A 49 18.49 1.35 1.59
N ARG A 50 19.04 1.00 2.76
CA ARG A 50 19.16 1.86 3.96
C ARG A 50 17.84 2.50 4.42
N THR A 51 16.73 1.84 4.15
CA THR A 51 15.39 2.32 4.48
C THR A 51 14.35 1.21 4.38
N THR A 52 13.23 1.36 5.08
CA THR A 52 12.12 0.40 4.99
C THR A 52 11.22 0.69 3.78
N ILE A 53 10.51 -0.32 3.30
CA ILE A 53 9.51 -0.15 2.23
C ILE A 53 8.42 0.85 2.63
N GLU A 54 8.00 0.85 3.90
CA GLU A 54 7.02 1.78 4.44
C GLU A 54 7.50 3.23 4.36
N THR A 55 8.80 3.46 4.60
CA THR A 55 9.40 4.79 4.50
C THR A 55 9.45 5.25 3.05
N LEU A 56 9.89 4.37 2.13
CA LEU A 56 9.93 4.66 0.69
C LEU A 56 8.56 4.99 0.11
N LEU A 57 7.52 4.32 0.61
CA LEU A 57 6.14 4.49 0.16
C LEU A 57 5.32 5.39 1.11
N SER A 58 5.97 6.19 1.96
CA SER A 58 5.29 7.07 2.92
C SER A 58 4.39 8.11 2.24
N ASN A 59 4.68 8.46 0.99
CA ASN A 59 3.82 9.32 0.16
C ASN A 59 2.42 8.71 -0.05
N TRP A 60 2.30 7.38 -0.17
CA TRP A 60 1.01 6.71 -0.23
C TRP A 60 0.20 6.91 1.03
N HIS A 61 0.83 6.73 2.20
CA HIS A 61 0.17 6.95 3.48
C HIS A 61 -0.27 8.40 3.66
N ALA A 62 0.55 9.37 3.24
CA ALA A 62 0.19 10.78 3.29
C ALA A 62 -1.05 11.09 2.42
N THR A 63 -1.07 10.59 1.18
CA THR A 63 -2.21 10.78 0.27
C THR A 63 -3.49 10.11 0.75
N LEU A 64 -3.42 8.87 1.24
CA LEU A 64 -4.58 8.16 1.78
C LEU A 64 -5.12 8.82 3.05
N ARG A 65 -4.23 9.34 3.90
CA ARG A 65 -4.60 10.09 5.11
C ARG A 65 -5.30 11.39 4.78
N LEU A 66 -4.80 12.14 3.80
CA LEU A 66 -5.47 13.34 3.28
C LEU A 66 -6.89 13.01 2.81
N CYS A 67 -7.07 11.85 2.18
CA CYS A 67 -8.37 11.36 1.72
C CYS A 67 -9.22 10.70 2.82
N GLN A 68 -8.76 10.70 4.07
CA GLN A 68 -9.46 10.19 5.26
C GLN A 68 -9.80 8.69 5.21
N PHE A 69 -9.02 7.88 4.48
CA PHE A 69 -9.20 6.42 4.49
C PHE A 69 -8.84 5.80 5.86
N ASP A 70 -9.50 4.69 6.19
CA ASP A 70 -9.06 3.71 7.18
C ASP A 70 -7.91 2.87 6.58
N ILE A 71 -6.68 3.32 6.80
CA ILE A 71 -5.47 2.74 6.18
C ILE A 71 -5.11 1.43 6.88
N GLN A 72 -5.12 0.33 6.13
CA GLN A 72 -4.75 -1.00 6.59
C GLN A 72 -3.23 -1.24 6.46
N PRO A 73 -2.66 -2.20 7.21
CA PRO A 73 -1.25 -2.56 7.09
C PRO A 73 -0.85 -2.91 5.65
N MET A 74 0.35 -2.47 5.25
CA MET A 74 0.86 -2.69 3.90
C MET A 74 1.15 -4.18 3.63
N VAL A 75 0.71 -4.66 2.47
CA VAL A 75 1.07 -6.00 1.97
C VAL A 75 2.35 -5.88 1.15
N LYS A 76 3.34 -6.72 1.44
CA LYS A 76 4.67 -6.64 0.86
C LYS A 76 5.12 -8.04 0.43
N LEU A 77 5.47 -8.20 -0.83
CA LEU A 77 6.07 -9.42 -1.37
C LEU A 77 7.46 -9.11 -1.90
N TYR A 78 8.49 -9.72 -1.34
CA TYR A 78 9.90 -9.43 -1.66
C TYR A 78 10.52 -10.51 -2.56
N GLY A 79 11.72 -10.26 -3.09
CA GLY A 79 12.49 -11.25 -3.82
C GLY A 79 11.94 -11.61 -5.21
N THR A 80 10.97 -10.84 -5.72
CA THR A 80 10.25 -11.19 -6.96
C THR A 80 11.11 -11.22 -8.21
N ALA A 81 12.29 -10.57 -8.21
CA ALA A 81 13.22 -10.61 -9.33
C ALA A 81 14.06 -11.90 -9.38
N PHE A 82 14.07 -12.69 -8.31
CA PHE A 82 14.89 -13.91 -8.18
C PHE A 82 14.12 -15.21 -8.46
N GLY A 83 12.82 -15.11 -8.78
CA GLY A 83 11.94 -16.27 -8.95
C GLY A 83 11.52 -16.81 -7.59
N LEU A 84 10.30 -16.50 -7.17
CA LEU A 84 9.70 -17.12 -5.99
C LEU A 84 9.39 -18.59 -6.28
N SER A 85 9.47 -19.43 -5.26
CA SER A 85 8.95 -20.78 -5.36
C SER A 85 7.42 -20.75 -5.52
N ASP A 86 6.86 -21.80 -6.12
CA ASP A 86 5.40 -21.95 -6.24
C ASP A 86 4.71 -21.95 -4.86
N GLU A 87 5.39 -22.49 -3.84
CA GLU A 87 4.90 -22.52 -2.46
C GLU A 87 4.85 -21.12 -1.83
N ASP A 88 5.91 -20.32 -2.00
CA ASP A 88 5.96 -18.95 -1.51
C ASP A 88 4.91 -18.06 -2.20
N LEU A 89 4.76 -18.24 -3.52
CA LEU A 89 3.76 -17.51 -4.30
C LEU A 89 2.34 -17.91 -3.90
N ALA A 90 2.06 -19.20 -3.70
CA ALA A 90 0.77 -19.70 -3.23
C ALA A 90 0.45 -19.18 -1.81
N THR A 91 1.45 -19.15 -0.94
CA THR A 91 1.32 -18.61 0.42
C THR A 91 0.99 -17.11 0.39
N ALA A 92 1.73 -16.33 -0.40
CA ALA A 92 1.47 -14.90 -0.56
C ALA A 92 0.08 -14.62 -1.15
N ALA A 93 -0.34 -15.39 -2.15
CA ALA A 93 -1.67 -15.29 -2.74
C ALA A 93 -2.78 -15.61 -1.73
N LYS A 94 -2.60 -16.67 -0.92
CA LYS A 94 -3.54 -17.04 0.15
C LYS A 94 -3.68 -15.91 1.18
N GLN A 95 -2.57 -15.41 1.70
CA GLN A 95 -2.57 -14.31 2.68
C GLN A 95 -3.23 -13.05 2.13
N TYR A 96 -2.97 -12.70 0.87
CA TYR A 96 -3.61 -11.56 0.22
C TYR A 96 -5.12 -11.74 0.07
N ASN A 97 -5.58 -12.94 -0.33
CA ASN A 97 -7.00 -13.25 -0.42
C ASN A 97 -7.71 -13.21 0.94
N GLU A 98 -7.09 -13.75 1.99
CA GLU A 98 -7.62 -13.71 3.36
C GLU A 98 -7.76 -12.26 3.86
N LEU A 99 -6.77 -11.40 3.57
CA LEU A 99 -6.85 -9.98 3.87
C LEU A 99 -8.04 -9.32 3.14
N LEU A 100 -8.17 -9.52 1.84
CA LEU A 100 -9.27 -8.93 1.08
C LEU A 100 -10.63 -9.43 1.55
N ALA A 101 -10.75 -10.73 1.87
CA ALA A 101 -11.96 -11.31 2.44
C ALA A 101 -12.32 -10.68 3.81
N SER A 102 -11.32 -10.32 4.62
CA SER A 102 -11.53 -9.65 5.91
C SER A 102 -12.16 -8.25 5.78
N PHE A 103 -12.11 -7.63 4.60
CA PHE A 103 -12.73 -6.32 4.36
C PHE A 103 -14.19 -6.41 3.88
N ALA A 104 -14.66 -7.61 3.50
CA ALA A 104 -16.01 -7.84 3.03
C ALA A 104 -16.99 -8.20 4.16
N ALA A 105 -16.47 -8.46 5.37
CA ALA A 105 -17.23 -8.73 6.59
C ALA A 105 -17.57 -7.42 7.32
#